data_AF-A0A242MVY0-F1
#
_entry.id   AF-A0A242MVY0-F1
#
_cell.length_a   1.000
_cell.length_b   1.000
_cell.length_c   1.000
_cell.angle_alpha   90.00
_cell.angle_beta   90.00
_cell.angle_gamma   90.00
#
_symmetry.space_group_name_H-M   'P 1'
#
loop_
_entity.id
_entity.type
_entity.pdbx_description
1 polymer ?
#
loop_
_entity_poly.entity_id
_entity_poly.type
_entity_poly.pdbx_seq_one_letter_code
_entity_poly.pdbx_strand_id
1 'polypeptide(L)'
;MDIFYYWKDYASDIKEGRIGTLGSNGDKLEGMKERLPRKVWTFLTPKTMKGKLQLIGSFLVTDTKPENFVPKWKHNLFYDAASPKTVLYPDSGTLEHIEEISDFINTRFHPAVRARFQGDKALLEMEADVVRGLEKLVQNYETVQLMDGLKK
;
A
#
# COMPACT_ATOMS: atom_id res chain seq x y z
N MET A 1 -5.60 13.25 3.19
CA MET A 1 -4.36 12.47 3.36
C MET A 1 -4.47 11.17 2.56
N ASP A 2 -3.40 10.42 2.42
CA ASP A 2 -3.44 9.01 2.00
C ASP A 2 -2.84 8.12 3.11
N ILE A 3 -2.93 6.79 2.95
CA ILE A 3 -2.38 5.81 3.89
C ILE A 3 -1.18 5.10 3.26
N PHE A 4 -0.10 4.96 4.01
CA PHE A 4 0.98 4.00 3.75
C PHE A 4 0.63 2.66 4.39
N TYR A 5 0.71 1.58 3.62
CA TYR A 5 0.43 0.22 4.09
C TYR A 5 1.57 -0.74 3.73
N TYR A 6 2.25 -1.30 4.74
CA TYR A 6 3.24 -2.34 4.56
C TYR A 6 2.57 -3.72 4.46
N TRP A 7 2.45 -4.23 3.24
CA TRP A 7 1.73 -5.46 2.92
C TRP A 7 2.63 -6.69 2.98
N LYS A 8 2.91 -7.16 4.20
CA LYS A 8 3.79 -8.32 4.44
C LYS A 8 3.35 -9.60 3.73
N ASP A 9 2.04 -9.88 3.72
CA ASP A 9 1.48 -11.14 3.22
C ASP A 9 0.88 -11.03 1.81
N TYR A 10 1.29 -10.02 1.02
CA TYR A 10 0.74 -9.71 -0.31
C TYR A 10 0.53 -10.95 -1.18
N ALA A 11 1.58 -11.75 -1.40
CA ALA A 11 1.50 -12.92 -2.28
C ALA A 11 0.47 -13.97 -1.79
N SER A 12 0.33 -14.14 -0.47
CA SER A 12 -0.66 -15.08 0.09
C SER A 12 -2.06 -14.51 -0.02
N ASP A 13 -2.25 -13.24 0.34
CA ASP A 13 -3.54 -12.58 0.28
C ASP A 13 -4.11 -12.55 -1.15
N ILE A 14 -3.26 -12.28 -2.16
CA ILE A 14 -3.66 -12.36 -3.57
C ILE A 14 -4.02 -13.79 -3.98
N LYS A 15 -3.19 -14.79 -3.62
CA LYS A 15 -3.46 -16.20 -3.93
C LYS A 15 -4.77 -16.70 -3.33
N GLU A 16 -5.13 -16.20 -2.15
CA GLU A 16 -6.36 -16.55 -1.43
C GLU A 16 -7.55 -15.67 -1.83
N GLY A 17 -7.42 -14.81 -2.85
CA GLY A 17 -8.49 -13.96 -3.36
C GLY A 17 -8.93 -12.86 -2.40
N ARG A 18 -8.11 -12.50 -1.39
CA ARG A 18 -8.38 -11.43 -0.43
C ARG A 18 -8.08 -10.06 -1.03
N ILE A 19 -8.88 -9.71 -2.03
CA ILE A 19 -8.79 -8.47 -2.79
C ILE A 19 -9.92 -7.52 -2.36
N GLY A 20 -9.66 -6.22 -2.37
CA GLY A 20 -10.62 -5.17 -2.00
C GLY A 20 -10.64 -4.80 -0.52
N THR A 21 -9.78 -5.41 0.31
CA THR A 21 -9.66 -5.08 1.73
C THR A 21 -8.21 -5.08 2.19
N LEU A 22 -7.88 -4.15 3.08
CA LEU A 22 -6.67 -4.14 3.91
C LEU A 22 -7.09 -3.99 5.37
N GLY A 23 -6.27 -4.43 6.30
CA GLY A 23 -6.65 -4.35 7.72
C GLY A 23 -5.50 -4.41 8.70
N SER A 24 -5.85 -4.16 9.95
CA SER A 24 -4.97 -4.26 11.12
C SER A 24 -5.79 -4.65 12.35
N ASN A 25 -5.10 -5.23 13.34
CA ASN A 25 -5.70 -5.50 14.65
C ASN A 25 -5.56 -4.31 15.60
N GLY A 26 -4.68 -3.36 15.30
CA GLY A 26 -4.56 -2.09 16.01
C GLY A 26 -5.66 -1.10 15.61
N ASP A 27 -6.06 -0.26 16.55
CA ASP A 27 -7.12 0.75 16.41
C ASP A 27 -6.73 1.95 15.54
N LYS A 28 -5.42 2.16 15.31
CA LYS A 28 -4.88 3.24 14.47
C LYS A 28 -5.57 3.38 13.10
N LEU A 29 -5.99 2.26 12.50
CA LEU A 29 -6.66 2.29 11.19
C LEU A 29 -8.02 3.00 11.26
N GLU A 30 -8.76 2.90 12.38
CA GLU A 30 -10.03 3.62 12.54
C GLU A 30 -9.81 5.13 12.58
N GLY A 31 -8.82 5.59 13.34
CA GLY A 31 -8.47 7.03 13.36
C GLY A 31 -8.07 7.55 11.98
N MET A 32 -7.38 6.73 11.16
CA MET A 32 -7.07 7.11 9.77
C MET A 32 -8.32 7.17 8.89
N LYS A 33 -9.30 6.27 9.07
CA LYS A 33 -10.56 6.25 8.30
C LYS A 33 -11.39 7.51 8.54
N GLU A 34 -11.44 8.00 9.77
CA GLU A 34 -12.14 9.24 10.13
C GLU A 34 -11.57 10.47 9.39
N ARG A 35 -10.30 10.41 8.98
CA ARG A 35 -9.64 11.47 8.18
C ARG A 35 -9.93 11.36 6.68
N LEU A 36 -10.79 10.45 6.25
CA LEU A 36 -11.27 10.26 4.87
C LEU A 36 -10.11 10.15 3.86
N PRO A 37 -9.28 9.10 3.96
CA PRO A 37 -8.14 8.91 3.08
C PRO A 37 -8.62 8.65 1.65
N ARG A 38 -7.96 9.24 0.66
CA ARG A 38 -8.34 9.03 -0.75
C ARG A 38 -7.77 7.73 -1.29
N LYS A 39 -6.49 7.47 -1.02
CA LYS A 39 -5.80 6.25 -1.44
C LYS A 39 -5.10 5.54 -0.29
N VAL A 40 -4.87 4.25 -0.50
CA VAL A 40 -3.86 3.48 0.23
C VAL A 40 -2.74 3.08 -0.73
N TRP A 41 -1.52 3.47 -0.37
CA TRP A 41 -0.28 3.13 -1.04
C TRP A 41 0.31 1.90 -0.37
N THR A 42 0.52 0.84 -1.14
CA THR A 42 0.95 -0.46 -0.61
C THR A 42 2.39 -0.76 -0.95
N PHE A 43 3.15 -1.25 0.04
CA PHE A 43 4.59 -1.49 -0.07
C PHE A 43 4.95 -2.85 0.51
N LEU A 44 6.04 -3.44 0.05
CA LEU A 44 6.64 -4.61 0.71
C LEU A 44 8.17 -4.55 0.66
N THR A 45 8.82 -5.42 1.42
CA THR A 45 10.26 -5.66 1.30
C THR A 45 10.50 -6.80 0.30
N PRO A 46 11.22 -6.58 -0.82
CA PRO A 46 11.61 -7.66 -1.72
C PRO A 46 12.40 -8.75 -0.99
N LYS A 47 12.17 -10.03 -1.31
CA LYS A 47 12.70 -11.18 -0.55
C LYS A 47 14.21 -11.13 -0.32
N THR A 48 14.98 -10.58 -1.27
CA THR A 48 16.45 -10.53 -1.24
C THR A 48 17.03 -9.18 -0.80
N MET A 49 16.20 -8.16 -0.58
CA MET A 49 16.64 -6.78 -0.33
C MET A 49 16.16 -6.26 1.03
N LYS A 50 16.77 -6.77 2.11
CA LYS A 50 16.43 -6.36 3.48
C LYS A 50 16.57 -4.84 3.65
N GLY A 51 15.56 -4.22 4.25
CA GLY A 51 15.56 -2.77 4.53
C GLY A 51 15.26 -1.89 3.33
N LYS A 52 15.00 -2.48 2.15
CA LYS A 52 14.51 -1.79 0.96
C LYS A 52 13.02 -2.01 0.80
N LEU A 53 12.38 -1.12 0.07
CA LEU A 53 10.96 -1.15 -0.21
C LEU A 53 10.70 -1.16 -1.70
N GLN A 54 9.69 -1.93 -2.07
CA GLN A 54 9.06 -1.89 -3.37
C GLN A 54 7.65 -1.33 -3.21
N LEU A 55 7.26 -0.41 -4.09
CA LEU A 55 5.88 0.04 -4.24
C LEU A 55 5.07 -1.02 -4.99
N ILE A 56 3.96 -1.49 -4.43
CA ILE A 56 3.12 -2.49 -5.09
C ILE A 56 2.01 -1.82 -5.88
N GLY A 57 1.27 -0.91 -5.24
CA GLY A 57 0.09 -0.32 -5.83
C GLY A 57 -0.42 0.90 -5.09
N SER A 58 -1.30 1.64 -5.76
CA SER A 58 -2.10 2.70 -5.15
C SER A 58 -3.57 2.38 -5.37
N PHE A 59 -4.34 2.25 -4.29
CA PHE A 59 -5.71 1.75 -4.35
C PHE A 59 -6.69 2.81 -3.85
N LEU A 60 -7.77 2.99 -4.61
CA LEU A 60 -8.81 3.96 -4.28
C LEU A 60 -9.65 3.45 -3.10
N VAL A 61 -9.66 4.19 -2.00
CA VAL A 61 -10.47 3.86 -0.83
C VAL A 61 -11.95 3.98 -1.17
N THR A 62 -12.76 3.07 -0.63
CA THR A 62 -14.22 3.08 -0.76
C THR A 62 -14.86 2.68 0.55
N ASP A 63 -16.09 3.14 0.77
CA ASP A 63 -16.94 2.66 1.86
C ASP A 63 -17.69 1.37 1.47
N THR A 64 -17.59 0.96 0.21
CA THR A 64 -18.24 -0.25 -0.29
C THR A 64 -17.44 -1.50 0.09
N LYS A 65 -18.05 -2.34 0.93
CA LYS A 65 -17.49 -3.64 1.30
C LYS A 65 -17.46 -4.58 0.08
N PRO A 66 -16.35 -5.28 -0.21
CA PRO A 66 -16.31 -6.30 -1.27
C PRO A 66 -17.34 -7.42 -1.04
N GLU A 67 -17.92 -7.95 -2.11
CA GLU A 67 -18.94 -9.03 -2.03
C GLU A 67 -18.40 -10.28 -1.32
N ASN A 68 -17.16 -10.66 -1.62
CA ASN A 68 -16.49 -11.86 -1.06
C ASN A 68 -15.70 -11.54 0.22
N PHE A 69 -16.02 -10.46 0.93
CA PHE A 69 -15.27 -10.05 2.10
C PHE A 69 -15.39 -11.08 3.24
N VAL A 70 -14.24 -11.63 3.63
CA VAL A 70 -14.07 -12.42 4.85
C VAL A 70 -13.15 -11.65 5.81
N PRO A 71 -13.63 -11.27 7.02
CA PRO A 71 -12.83 -10.48 7.95
C PRO A 71 -11.62 -11.28 8.46
N LYS A 72 -10.42 -10.81 8.10
CA LYS A 72 -9.13 -11.31 8.62
C LYS A 72 -8.63 -10.48 9.82
N TRP A 73 -9.01 -9.21 9.88
CA TRP A 73 -8.55 -8.24 10.88
C TRP A 73 -9.72 -7.61 11.64
N LYS A 74 -9.43 -7.14 12.86
CA LYS A 74 -10.41 -6.41 13.67
C LYS A 74 -10.87 -5.10 13.01
N HIS A 75 -9.94 -4.37 12.41
CA HIS A 75 -10.18 -3.11 11.72
C HIS A 75 -9.86 -3.26 10.23
N ASN A 76 -10.76 -2.82 9.36
CA ASN A 76 -10.67 -3.01 7.92
C ASN A 76 -10.91 -1.69 7.18
N LEU A 77 -10.18 -1.51 6.08
CA LEU A 77 -10.31 -0.46 5.08
C LEU A 77 -10.59 -1.13 3.74
N PHE A 78 -11.63 -0.68 3.05
CA PHE A 78 -11.96 -1.21 1.72
C PHE A 78 -11.39 -0.32 0.62
N TYR A 79 -11.06 -0.96 -0.50
CA TYR A 79 -10.67 -0.28 -1.71
C TYR A 79 -11.41 -0.86 -2.91
N ASP A 80 -11.75 -0.01 -3.87
CA ASP A 80 -12.43 -0.44 -5.09
C ASP A 80 -11.42 -1.10 -6.03
N ALA A 81 -11.42 -2.43 -6.03
CA ALA A 81 -10.50 -3.23 -6.81
C ALA A 81 -10.70 -3.08 -8.32
N ALA A 82 -11.93 -2.82 -8.78
CA ALA A 82 -12.27 -2.68 -10.19
C ALA A 82 -12.07 -1.24 -10.71
N SER A 83 -11.82 -0.29 -9.81
CA SER A 83 -11.58 1.10 -10.19
C SER A 83 -10.41 1.22 -11.17
N PRO A 84 -10.50 2.07 -12.21
CA PRO A 84 -9.35 2.44 -13.03
C PRO A 84 -8.30 3.24 -12.23
N LYS A 85 -8.65 3.76 -11.04
CA LYS A 85 -7.74 4.48 -10.14
C LYS A 85 -7.00 3.56 -9.16
N THR A 86 -7.34 2.27 -9.15
CA THR A 86 -6.67 1.23 -8.36
C THR A 86 -5.69 0.51 -9.26
N VAL A 87 -4.40 0.77 -9.07
CA VAL A 87 -3.34 0.34 -9.98
C VAL A 87 -2.21 -0.39 -9.26
N LEU A 88 -1.57 -1.30 -9.98
CA LEU A 88 -0.28 -1.90 -9.65
C LEU A 88 0.84 -1.18 -10.42
N TYR A 89 2.05 -1.21 -9.86
CA TYR A 89 3.28 -0.71 -10.48
C TYR A 89 4.18 -1.91 -10.84
N PRO A 90 4.02 -2.52 -12.03
CA PRO A 90 4.69 -3.79 -12.37
C PRO A 90 6.21 -3.67 -12.51
N ASP A 91 6.71 -2.49 -12.91
CA ASP A 91 8.12 -2.17 -13.08
C ASP A 91 8.79 -1.64 -11.80
N SER A 92 8.05 -1.46 -10.70
CA SER A 92 8.60 -0.95 -9.44
C SER A 92 9.64 -1.86 -8.77
N GLY A 93 9.74 -3.11 -9.26
CA GLY A 93 10.67 -4.12 -8.77
C GLY A 93 12.08 -4.04 -9.38
N THR A 94 12.35 -3.10 -10.28
CA THR A 94 13.72 -2.84 -10.75
C THR A 94 14.59 -2.30 -9.61
N LEU A 95 15.91 -2.51 -9.70
CA LEU A 95 16.84 -2.03 -8.68
C LEU A 95 16.74 -0.51 -8.51
N GLU A 96 16.65 0.23 -9.62
CA GLU A 96 16.51 1.68 -9.65
C GLU A 96 15.26 2.16 -8.90
N HIS A 97 14.07 1.64 -9.24
CA HIS A 97 12.82 2.03 -8.58
C HIS A 97 12.80 1.62 -7.10
N ILE A 98 13.36 0.46 -6.75
CA ILE A 98 13.50 0.05 -5.35
C ILE A 98 14.37 1.05 -4.57
N GLU A 99 15.48 1.51 -5.15
CA GLU A 99 16.35 2.50 -4.52
C GLU A 99 15.64 3.84 -4.33
N GLU A 100 15.00 4.37 -5.38
CA GLU A 100 14.23 5.61 -5.34
C GLU A 100 13.13 5.60 -4.28
N ILE A 101 12.31 4.55 -4.27
CA ILE A 101 11.22 4.39 -3.29
C ILE A 101 11.78 4.26 -1.88
N SER A 102 12.84 3.46 -1.70
CA SER A 102 13.46 3.27 -0.38
C SER A 102 14.00 4.57 0.18
N ASP A 103 14.71 5.35 -0.63
CA ASP A 103 15.32 6.61 -0.20
C ASP A 103 14.24 7.67 0.09
N PHE A 104 13.20 7.73 -0.75
CA PHE A 104 12.06 8.62 -0.53
C PHE A 104 11.35 8.36 0.79
N ILE A 105 11.08 7.07 1.09
CA ILE A 105 10.39 6.63 2.31
C ILE A 105 11.29 6.75 3.53
N ASN A 106 12.57 6.37 3.45
CA ASN A 106 13.48 6.44 4.58
C ASN A 106 13.68 7.86 5.07
N THR A 107 13.76 8.84 4.16
CA THR A 107 13.90 10.25 4.51
C THR A 107 12.70 10.78 5.32
N ARG A 108 11.50 10.24 5.11
CA ARG A 108 10.24 10.73 5.72
C ARG A 108 9.76 9.89 6.90
N PHE A 109 10.06 8.59 6.87
CA PHE A 109 9.55 7.59 7.80
C PHE A 109 10.67 6.77 8.43
N HIS A 110 11.84 7.39 8.67
CA HIS A 110 13.01 6.75 9.28
C HIS A 110 12.69 5.89 10.53
N PRO A 111 11.83 6.31 11.48
CA PRO A 111 11.48 5.45 12.62
C PRO A 111 10.76 4.15 12.22
N ALA A 112 9.93 4.17 11.17
CA ALA A 112 9.22 2.99 10.68
C ALA A 112 10.16 2.04 9.93
N VAL A 113 11.07 2.58 9.12
CA VAL A 113 12.15 1.80 8.47
C VAL A 113 13.02 1.10 9.52
N ARG A 114 13.47 1.83 10.55
CA ARG A 114 14.30 1.27 11.63
C ARG A 114 13.56 0.16 12.39
N ALA A 115 12.25 0.32 12.59
CA ALA A 115 11.39 -0.69 13.21
C ALA A 115 10.96 -1.81 12.25
N ARG A 116 11.44 -1.81 11.00
CA ARG A 116 11.08 -2.79 9.95
C ARG A 116 9.57 -2.95 9.78
N PHE A 117 8.84 -1.84 9.93
CA PHE A 117 7.39 -1.80 9.78
C PHE A 117 6.65 -2.81 10.69
N GLN A 118 7.20 -3.11 11.87
CA GLN A 118 6.54 -3.98 12.85
C GLN A 118 5.39 -3.25 13.58
N GLY A 119 4.29 -3.98 13.83
CA GLY A 119 3.12 -3.47 14.53
C GLY A 119 2.52 -2.24 13.84
N ASP A 120 2.23 -1.20 14.61
CA ASP A 120 1.61 0.05 14.13
C ASP A 120 2.49 0.87 13.18
N LYS A 121 3.74 0.45 12.96
CA LYS A 121 4.62 1.04 11.94
C LYS A 121 4.34 0.50 10.54
N ALA A 122 3.56 -0.58 10.40
CA ALA A 122 3.07 -1.06 9.11
C ALA A 122 2.02 -0.15 8.47
N LEU A 123 1.41 0.74 9.27
CA LEU A 123 0.39 1.68 8.85
C LEU A 123 0.86 3.09 9.16
N LEU A 124 1.05 3.96 8.16
CA LEU A 124 1.47 5.34 8.38
C LEU A 124 0.56 6.32 7.67
N GLU A 125 0.44 7.48 8.27
CA GLU A 125 -0.29 8.61 7.73
C GLU A 125 0.58 9.33 6.70
N MET A 126 0.07 9.52 5.49
CA MET A 126 0.74 10.27 4.44
C MET A 126 0.06 11.62 4.26
N GLU A 127 0.68 12.65 4.82
CA GLU A 127 0.24 14.03 4.65
C GLU A 127 0.42 14.52 3.21
N ALA A 128 -0.26 15.62 2.86
CA ALA A 128 -0.39 16.07 1.48
C ALA A 128 0.95 16.35 0.78
N ASP A 129 1.96 16.83 1.49
CA ASP A 129 3.31 17.02 0.97
C ASP A 129 4.01 15.69 0.64
N VAL A 130 3.86 14.67 1.49
CA VAL A 130 4.39 13.32 1.26
C VAL A 130 3.69 12.68 0.07
N VAL A 131 2.36 12.78 0.00
CA VAL A 131 1.57 12.24 -1.11
C VAL A 131 2.01 12.87 -2.44
N ARG A 132 2.06 14.21 -2.52
CA ARG A 132 2.50 14.91 -3.73
C ARG A 132 3.93 14.54 -4.13
N GLY A 133 4.81 14.36 -3.14
CA GLY A 133 6.18 13.92 -3.38
C GLY A 133 6.23 12.52 -4.00
N LEU A 134 5.44 11.58 -3.47
CA LEU A 134 5.38 10.22 -3.99
C LEU A 134 4.74 10.18 -5.38
N GLU A 135 3.62 10.88 -5.58
CA GLU A 135 2.95 10.97 -6.87
C GLU A 135 3.89 11.52 -7.96
N LYS A 136 4.70 12.53 -7.63
CA LYS A 136 5.71 13.07 -8.54
C LYS A 136 6.84 12.06 -8.82
N LEU A 137 7.28 11.32 -7.82
CA LEU A 137 8.34 10.31 -7.97
C LEU A 137 7.91 9.22 -8.95
N VAL A 138 6.68 8.73 -8.81
CA VAL A 138 6.18 7.56 -9.57
C VAL A 138 5.41 7.94 -10.83
N GLN A 139 5.42 9.21 -11.23
CA GLN A 139 4.60 9.73 -12.33
C GLN A 139 4.89 9.05 -13.68
N ASN A 140 6.10 8.52 -13.86
CA ASN A 140 6.57 7.88 -15.08
C ASN A 140 6.66 6.35 -14.98
N TYR A 141 6.30 5.78 -13.83
CA TYR A 141 6.32 4.33 -13.66
C TYR A 141 5.21 3.71 -14.51
N GLU A 142 5.43 2.50 -15.00
CA GLU A 142 4.37 1.73 -15.61
C GLU A 142 3.24 1.53 -14.59
N THR A 143 1.99 1.61 -15.06
CA THR A 143 0.82 1.27 -14.25
C THR A 143 -0.08 0.33 -15.01
N VAL A 144 -0.65 -0.63 -14.28
CA VAL A 144 -1.70 -1.52 -14.79
C VAL A 144 -2.85 -1.53 -13.79
N GLN A 145 -4.09 -1.55 -14.29
CA GLN A 145 -5.27 -1.72 -13.44
C GLN A 145 -5.13 -3.02 -12.62
N LEU A 146 -5.46 -2.98 -11.33
CA LEU A 146 -5.21 -4.09 -10.40
C LEU A 146 -5.75 -5.44 -10.90
N MET A 147 -7.03 -5.52 -11.26
CA MET A 147 -7.66 -6.77 -11.69
C MET A 147 -7.08 -7.28 -13.01
N ASP A 148 -6.61 -6.40 -13.89
CA ASP A 148 -5.93 -6.80 -15.12
C ASP A 148 -4.50 -7.28 -14.88
N GLY A 149 -3.79 -6.67 -13.92
CA GLY A 149 -2.47 -7.11 -13.50
C GLY A 149 -2.47 -8.45 -12.78
N LEU A 150 -3.56 -8.79 -12.07
CA LEU A 150 -3.72 -10.06 -11.35
C LEU A 150 -4.14 -11.25 -12.24
N LYS A 151 -4.56 -11.01 -13.49
CA LYS A 151 -4.90 -12.07 -14.46
C LYS A 151 -3.67 -12.64 -15.18
N LYS A 152 -2.52 -11.97 -15.09
CA LYS A 152 -1.25 -12.37 -15.71
C LYS A 152 -0.49 -13.33 -14.81
#